data_AF-A0AAV5LTD0-F1
#
_entry.id   AF-A0AAV5LTD0-F1
#
_cell.length_a   1.000
_cell.length_b   1.000
_cell.length_c   1.000
_cell.angle_alpha   90.00
_cell.angle_beta   90.00
_cell.angle_gamma   90.00
#
_symmetry.space_group_name_H-M   'P 1'
#
loop_
_entity.id
_entity.type
_entity.pdbx_description
1 polymer ?
#
loop_
_entity_poly.entity_id
_entity_poly.type
_entity_poly.pdbx_seq_one_letter_code
_entity_poly.pdbx_strand_id
1 'polypeptide(L)'
;MLSTTKDGKVAKGLAGVPLEGPVLYIGYHTLVGLEVIPLVSEFPTQRNILLRGIAHPMLFERLREAGYLMYQPDSIQLMVAVPVSGTNFYKLVSAKSHSLLFPGGLGEALHRKGEAYKLFWPEKSESLSGWLLDLEPK
;
A
#
# COMPACT_ATOMS: atom_id res chain seq x y z
N MET A 1 14.67 0.48 8.07
CA MET A 1 14.20 1.57 7.18
C MET A 1 14.97 2.87 7.39
N LEU A 2 14.89 3.81 6.44
CA LEU A 2 15.36 5.19 6.54
C LEU A 2 14.22 6.14 6.15
N SER A 3 14.24 7.37 6.64
CA SER A 3 13.30 8.44 6.29
C SER A 3 14.01 9.79 6.24
N THR A 4 13.36 10.82 5.71
CA THR A 4 13.92 12.18 5.59
C THR A 4 13.08 13.15 6.40
N THR A 5 13.71 13.95 7.26
CA THR A 5 13.01 14.95 8.07
C THR A 5 12.58 16.16 7.25
N LYS A 6 11.75 17.03 7.83
CA LYS A 6 11.32 18.30 7.20
C LYS A 6 12.49 19.19 6.76
N ASP A 7 13.63 19.08 7.44
CA ASP A 7 14.85 19.83 7.13
C ASP A 7 15.75 19.14 6.08
N GLY A 8 15.26 18.08 5.44
CA GLY A 8 16.00 17.33 4.41
C GLY A 8 17.08 16.38 4.95
N LYS A 9 17.15 16.15 6.27
CA LYS A 9 18.14 15.24 6.86
C LYS A 9 17.67 13.79 6.83
N VAL A 10 18.54 12.89 6.40
CA VAL A 10 18.30 11.45 6.48
C VAL A 10 18.34 11.02 7.95
N ALA A 11 17.32 10.28 8.37
CA ALA A 11 17.17 9.74 9.70
C ALA A 11 16.92 8.23 9.65
N LYS A 12 17.40 7.52 10.66
CA LYS A 12 17.17 6.08 10.81
C LYS A 12 15.71 5.82 11.18
N GLY A 13 15.11 4.78 10.61
CA GLY A 13 13.72 4.39 10.87
C GLY A 13 12.73 5.38 10.26
N LEU A 14 11.59 5.56 10.93
CA LEU A 14 10.47 6.38 10.44
C LEU A 14 10.49 7.83 10.96
N ALA A 15 11.60 8.30 11.54
CA ALA A 15 11.74 9.63 12.17
C ALA A 15 11.26 10.84 11.31
N GLY A 16 11.41 10.75 10.00
CA GLY A 16 11.01 11.79 9.05
C GLY A 16 9.55 11.72 8.59
N VAL A 17 8.82 10.66 8.93
CA VAL A 17 7.44 10.46 8.48
C VAL A 17 6.49 11.43 9.20
N PRO A 18 5.51 12.06 8.51
CA PRO A 18 4.49 12.84 9.18
C PRO A 18 3.67 11.99 10.17
N LEU A 19 3.34 12.53 11.34
CA LEU A 19 2.50 11.83 12.33
C LEU A 19 0.99 11.95 12.00
N GLU A 20 0.61 13.03 11.32
CA GLU A 20 -0.75 13.28 10.91
C GLU A 20 -0.89 13.08 9.40
N GLY A 21 -2.03 12.53 8.99
CA GLY A 21 -2.36 12.34 7.59
C GLY A 21 -3.25 13.43 6.98
N PRO A 22 -3.64 13.25 5.70
CA PRO A 22 -3.38 12.06 4.88
C PRO A 22 -1.91 11.96 4.43
N VAL A 23 -1.38 10.75 4.38
CA VAL A 23 -0.06 10.47 3.77
C VAL A 23 -0.19 9.27 2.84
N LEU A 24 0.27 9.44 1.60
CA LEU A 24 0.36 8.37 0.62
C LEU A 24 1.82 7.92 0.47
N TYR A 25 2.11 6.69 0.84
CA TYR A 25 3.39 6.03 0.59
C TYR A 25 3.29 5.31 -0.75
N ILE A 26 4.19 5.66 -1.66
CA ILE A 26 4.28 5.04 -2.98
C ILE A 26 5.57 4.23 -3.00
N GLY A 27 5.41 2.93 -3.25
CA GLY A 27 6.51 1.99 -3.32
C GLY A 27 6.39 1.09 -4.55
N TYR A 28 7.28 0.11 -4.60
CA TYR A 28 7.36 -0.87 -5.66
C TYR A 28 7.65 -2.25 -5.02
N HIS A 29 7.10 -3.34 -5.57
CA HIS A 29 7.27 -4.71 -5.13
C HIS A 29 8.66 -5.25 -5.54
N THR A 30 9.50 -5.56 -4.54
CA THR A 30 10.82 -6.18 -4.74
C THR A 30 10.83 -7.67 -4.44
N LEU A 31 9.99 -8.11 -3.51
CA LEU A 31 10.05 -9.42 -2.88
C LEU A 31 8.66 -10.08 -2.92
N VAL A 32 8.00 -10.04 -4.07
CA VAL A 32 6.67 -10.63 -4.31
C VAL A 32 5.60 -10.21 -3.29
N GLY A 33 5.75 -9.04 -2.68
CA GLY A 33 4.85 -8.53 -1.64
C GLY A 33 5.34 -8.74 -0.20
N LEU A 34 6.43 -9.49 0.03
CA LEU A 34 6.98 -9.72 1.37
C LEU A 34 7.62 -8.47 1.96
N GLU A 35 8.04 -7.50 1.15
CA GLU A 35 8.56 -6.21 1.61
C GLU A 35 7.50 -5.38 2.37
N VAL A 36 6.21 -5.74 2.28
CA VAL A 36 5.13 -5.13 3.06
C VAL A 36 5.20 -5.52 4.54
N ILE A 37 5.74 -6.71 4.88
CA ILE A 37 5.82 -7.24 6.25
C ILE A 37 6.55 -6.27 7.21
N PRO A 38 7.78 -5.80 6.92
CA PRO A 38 8.44 -4.83 7.78
C PRO A 38 7.70 -3.49 7.84
N LEU A 39 7.00 -3.06 6.77
CA LEU A 39 6.23 -1.82 6.78
C LEU A 39 5.05 -1.91 7.75
N VAL A 40 4.23 -2.96 7.67
CA VAL A 40 3.03 -3.09 8.52
C VAL A 40 3.35 -3.38 9.98
N SER A 41 4.55 -3.89 10.28
CA SER A 41 5.01 -4.15 11.65
C SER A 41 5.75 -2.97 12.29
N GLU A 42 6.60 -2.25 11.54
CA GLU A 42 7.38 -1.14 12.09
C GLU A 42 6.56 0.15 12.25
N PHE A 43 5.57 0.42 11.39
CA PHE A 43 4.76 1.65 11.47
C PHE A 43 3.98 1.80 12.79
N PRO A 44 3.22 0.77 13.24
CA PRO A 44 2.57 0.82 14.55
C PRO A 44 3.60 0.92 15.68
N THR A 45 4.67 0.14 15.60
CA THR A 45 5.68 0.03 16.67
C THR A 45 6.49 1.32 16.85
N GLN A 46 6.92 1.97 15.77
CA GLN A 46 7.79 3.14 15.86
C GLN A 46 7.02 4.46 15.93
N ARG A 47 5.80 4.50 15.38
CA ARG A 47 5.07 5.76 15.16
C ARG A 47 3.63 5.75 15.64
N ASN A 48 3.13 4.62 16.14
CA ASN A 48 1.71 4.45 16.45
C ASN A 48 0.81 4.77 15.23
N ILE A 49 1.30 4.46 14.03
CA ILE A 49 0.58 4.67 12.77
C ILE A 49 0.10 3.32 12.24
N LEU A 50 -1.20 3.24 11.97
CA LEU A 50 -1.77 2.11 11.24
C LEU A 50 -1.68 2.38 9.74
N LEU A 51 -0.68 1.75 9.10
CA LEU A 51 -0.50 1.84 7.66
C LEU A 51 -1.63 1.09 6.93
N ARG A 52 -2.20 1.68 5.87
CA ARG A 52 -3.32 1.10 5.11
C ARG A 52 -2.92 0.72 3.67
N GLY A 53 -2.75 -0.56 3.36
CA GLY A 53 -2.52 -1.03 2.00
C GLY A 53 -3.72 -0.85 1.08
N ILE A 54 -3.46 -0.79 -0.22
CA ILE A 54 -4.49 -0.87 -1.25
C ILE A 54 -4.13 -2.05 -2.14
N ALA A 55 -4.93 -3.12 -2.09
CA ALA A 55 -4.57 -4.41 -2.65
C ALA A 55 -5.63 -4.95 -3.62
N HIS A 56 -5.20 -5.83 -4.53
CA HIS A 56 -6.10 -6.48 -5.48
C HIS A 56 -7.09 -7.43 -4.75
N PRO A 57 -8.39 -7.47 -5.12
CA PRO A 57 -9.40 -8.30 -4.46
C PRO A 57 -9.03 -9.78 -4.33
N MET A 58 -8.33 -10.35 -5.33
CA MET A 58 -7.83 -11.73 -5.30
C MET A 58 -7.02 -12.06 -4.05
N LEU A 59 -6.28 -11.11 -3.48
CA LEU A 59 -5.53 -11.35 -2.24
C LEU A 59 -6.47 -11.69 -1.08
N PHE A 60 -7.58 -10.98 -0.95
CA PHE A 60 -8.57 -11.19 0.10
C PHE A 60 -9.25 -12.56 -0.04
N GLU A 61 -9.57 -12.95 -1.27
CA GLU A 61 -10.15 -14.27 -1.53
C GLU A 61 -9.17 -15.40 -1.22
N ARG A 62 -7.90 -15.29 -1.61
CA ARG A 62 -6.87 -16.29 -1.27
C ARG A 62 -6.63 -16.42 0.22
N LEU A 63 -6.63 -15.30 0.95
CA LEU A 63 -6.49 -15.31 2.41
C LEU A 63 -7.69 -15.95 3.10
N ARG A 64 -8.89 -15.80 2.52
CA ARG A 64 -10.11 -16.48 2.96
C ARG A 64 -10.01 -17.98 2.77
N GLU A 65 -9.67 -18.41 1.56
CA GLU A 65 -9.52 -19.83 1.18
C GLU A 65 -8.47 -20.54 2.04
N ALA A 66 -7.34 -19.87 2.29
CA ALA A 66 -6.26 -20.41 3.11
C ALA A 66 -6.56 -20.42 4.63
N GLY A 67 -7.79 -20.08 5.05
CA GLY A 67 -8.22 -20.15 6.44
C GLY A 67 -7.67 -19.05 7.36
N TYR A 68 -6.84 -18.14 6.85
CA TYR A 68 -6.27 -17.03 7.61
C TYR A 68 -7.34 -16.03 8.11
N LEU A 69 -8.51 -16.00 7.45
CA LEU A 69 -9.66 -15.16 7.84
C LEU A 69 -10.69 -15.89 8.73
N MET A 70 -10.51 -17.17 9.05
CA MET A 70 -11.55 -17.98 9.71
C MET A 70 -11.38 -18.17 11.22
N TYR A 71 -10.22 -17.84 11.82
CA TYR A 71 -9.88 -18.31 13.18
C TYR A 71 -9.58 -17.25 14.26
N GLN A 72 -9.71 -15.95 13.98
CA GLN A 72 -9.47 -14.92 15.00
C GLN A 72 -10.33 -13.67 14.73
N PRO A 73 -10.98 -13.07 15.75
CA PRO A 73 -11.52 -11.72 15.66
C PRO A 73 -10.41 -10.68 15.36
N ASP A 74 -9.17 -10.97 15.78
CA ASP A 74 -7.98 -10.12 15.68
C ASP A 74 -6.97 -10.54 14.60
N SER A 75 -7.24 -11.57 13.78
CA SER A 75 -6.26 -11.96 12.72
C SER A 75 -6.02 -10.82 11.74
N ILE A 76 -6.91 -9.83 11.78
CA ILE A 76 -6.83 -8.59 11.08
C ILE A 76 -5.80 -7.60 11.70
N GLN A 77 -4.51 -7.94 11.61
CA GLN A 77 -3.62 -7.03 10.85
C GLN A 77 -4.17 -6.88 9.39
N LEU A 78 -4.87 -7.91 8.89
CA LEU A 78 -5.63 -8.12 7.64
C LEU A 78 -6.71 -7.12 7.17
N MET A 79 -6.81 -5.89 7.68
CA MET A 79 -7.50 -4.81 6.95
C MET A 79 -6.66 -3.53 7.02
N VAL A 80 -5.37 -3.66 7.36
CA VAL A 80 -4.37 -2.75 6.79
C VAL A 80 -4.68 -2.57 5.31
N ALA A 81 -4.98 -3.64 4.56
CA ALA A 81 -5.38 -3.50 3.17
C ALA A 81 -6.89 -3.27 2.95
N VAL A 82 -7.23 -2.37 2.03
CA VAL A 82 -8.57 -2.27 1.41
C VAL A 82 -8.50 -2.72 -0.05
N PRO A 83 -9.61 -3.24 -0.63
CA PRO A 83 -9.65 -3.55 -2.06
C PRO A 83 -9.39 -2.29 -2.89
N VAL A 84 -8.58 -2.42 -3.94
CA VAL A 84 -8.30 -1.32 -4.87
C VAL A 84 -9.58 -0.84 -5.54
N SER A 85 -9.92 0.43 -5.31
CA SER A 85 -10.97 1.17 -6.01
C SER A 85 -10.81 2.66 -5.73
N GLY A 86 -11.29 3.53 -6.62
CA GLY A 86 -11.31 4.97 -6.39
C GLY A 86 -12.09 5.35 -5.12
N THR A 87 -13.21 4.68 -4.85
CA THR A 87 -14.03 4.90 -3.65
C THR A 87 -13.27 4.62 -2.36
N ASN A 88 -12.54 3.50 -2.28
CA ASN A 88 -11.77 3.16 -1.08
C ASN A 88 -10.57 4.09 -0.91
N PHE A 89 -9.92 4.49 -2.00
CA PHE A 89 -8.85 5.48 -1.96
C PHE A 89 -9.38 6.83 -1.43
N TYR A 90 -10.49 7.32 -1.96
CA TYR A 90 -11.13 8.54 -1.47
C TYR A 90 -11.45 8.44 0.04
N LYS A 91 -12.07 7.34 0.48
CA LYS A 91 -12.37 7.12 1.91
C LYS A 91 -11.13 7.17 2.79
N LEU A 92 -10.01 6.57 2.36
CA LEU A 92 -8.74 6.61 3.09
C LEU A 92 -8.20 8.04 3.21
N VAL A 93 -8.20 8.79 2.10
CA VAL A 93 -7.72 10.18 2.08
C VAL A 93 -8.63 11.07 2.94
N SER A 94 -9.95 10.96 2.81
CA SER A 94 -10.93 11.71 3.62
C SER A 94 -10.81 11.40 5.11
N ALA A 95 -10.45 10.16 5.45
CA ALA A 95 -10.19 9.75 6.83
C ALA A 95 -8.79 10.16 7.34
N LYS A 96 -8.04 10.98 6.58
CA LYS A 96 -6.65 11.37 6.89
C LYS A 96 -5.74 10.17 7.17
N SER A 97 -5.96 9.05 6.47
CA SER A 97 -5.23 7.82 6.70
C SER A 97 -3.82 7.86 6.13
N HIS A 98 -2.93 7.09 6.74
CA HIS A 98 -1.64 6.70 6.19
C HIS A 98 -1.83 5.51 5.25
N SER A 99 -1.64 5.69 3.95
CA SER A 99 -1.99 4.69 2.93
C SER A 99 -0.79 4.27 2.09
N LEU A 100 -0.64 2.98 1.80
CA LEU A 100 0.44 2.38 1.02
C LEU A 100 -0.09 1.90 -0.34
N LEU A 101 0.54 2.36 -1.41
CA LEU A 101 0.21 2.03 -2.79
C LEU A 101 1.44 1.50 -3.54
N PHE A 102 1.25 0.36 -4.20
CA PHE A 102 2.17 -0.19 -5.19
C PHE A 102 1.54 -0.04 -6.58
N PRO A 103 1.91 0.98 -7.37
CA PRO A 103 1.21 1.29 -8.61
C PRO A 103 1.26 0.19 -9.67
N GLY A 104 2.33 -0.60 -9.73
CA GLY A 104 2.41 -1.74 -10.65
C GLY A 104 1.62 -2.98 -10.20
N GLY A 105 1.09 -2.96 -8.97
CA GLY A 105 0.14 -3.95 -8.46
C GLY A 105 0.61 -5.39 -8.62
N LEU A 106 -0.32 -6.28 -9.02
CA LEU A 106 -0.04 -7.70 -9.14
C LEU A 106 1.02 -8.04 -10.21
N GLY A 107 1.05 -7.27 -11.30
CA GLY A 107 2.04 -7.47 -12.38
C GLY A 107 3.46 -7.23 -11.88
N GLU A 108 3.63 -6.28 -10.98
CA GLU A 108 4.91 -5.99 -10.35
C GLU A 108 5.26 -7.02 -9.26
N ALA A 109 4.28 -7.42 -8.44
CA ALA A 109 4.48 -8.45 -7.42
C ALA A 109 4.83 -9.82 -8.01
N LEU A 110 4.28 -10.18 -9.18
CA LEU A 110 4.44 -11.49 -9.82
C LEU A 110 5.26 -11.43 -11.11
N HIS A 111 6.14 -10.44 -11.22
CA HIS A 111 7.02 -10.25 -12.37
C HIS A 111 7.87 -11.48 -12.70
N ARG A 112 8.16 -11.71 -13.99
CA ARG A 112 9.00 -12.82 -14.47
C ARG A 112 10.48 -12.45 -14.45
N LYS A 113 11.34 -13.45 -14.65
CA LYS A 113 12.78 -13.24 -14.82
C LYS A 113 13.04 -12.25 -15.97
N GLY A 114 13.74 -11.15 -15.68
CA GLY A 114 14.02 -10.08 -16.65
C GLY A 114 12.95 -8.98 -16.73
N GLU A 115 11.93 -9.03 -15.87
CA GLU A 115 10.87 -8.01 -15.74
C GLU A 115 11.01 -7.16 -14.47
N ALA A 116 12.05 -7.40 -13.66
CA ALA A 116 12.37 -6.58 -12.49
C ALA A 116 12.50 -5.08 -12.85
N TYR A 117 11.84 -4.24 -12.05
CA TYR A 117 11.85 -2.78 -12.17
C TYR A 117 11.27 -2.24 -13.48
N LYS A 118 10.57 -3.05 -14.27
CA LYS A 118 9.82 -2.58 -15.45
C LYS A 118 8.44 -2.10 -15.03
N LEU A 119 8.10 -0.89 -15.46
CA LEU A 119 6.77 -0.33 -15.25
C LEU A 119 5.85 -0.79 -16.37
N PHE A 120 4.92 -1.69 -16.05
CA PHE A 120 3.86 -2.12 -16.95
C PHE A 120 2.62 -1.27 -16.70
N TRP A 121 2.47 -0.19 -17.47
CA TRP A 121 1.26 0.62 -17.44
C TRP A 121 0.29 0.12 -18.50
N PRO A 122 -0.94 -0.30 -18.12
CA PRO A 122 -1.94 -0.70 -19.10
C PRO A 122 -2.43 0.50 -19.92
N GLU A 123 -2.70 0.30 -21.21
CA GLU A 123 -3.23 1.35 -22.11
C GLU A 123 -4.63 1.85 -21.70
N LYS A 124 -5.43 0.99 -21.07
CA LYS A 124 -6.66 1.35 -20.36
C LYS A 124 -6.50 0.87 -18.92
N SER A 125 -6.43 1.80 -17.98
CA SER A 125 -6.09 1.45 -16.62
C SER A 125 -7.30 1.00 -15.80
N GLU A 126 -7.27 -0.27 -15.41
CA GLU A 126 -8.13 -0.84 -14.37
C GLU A 126 -7.53 -0.67 -12.96
N SER A 127 -6.36 -0.01 -12.85
CA SER A 127 -5.65 0.27 -11.60
C SER A 127 -5.75 1.76 -11.22
N LEU A 128 -5.24 2.13 -10.05
CA LEU A 128 -5.33 3.49 -9.49
C LEU A 128 -4.87 4.60 -10.45
N SER A 129 -4.03 4.29 -11.44
CA SER A 129 -3.58 5.23 -12.49
C SER A 129 -4.66 5.64 -13.49
N GLY A 130 -5.70 4.83 -13.72
CA GLY A 130 -6.81 5.16 -14.61
C GLY A 130 -7.79 6.13 -13.96
N TRP A 131 -8.08 5.88 -12.67
CA TRP A 131 -8.98 6.70 -11.87
C TRP A 131 -8.41 8.09 -11.55
N LEU A 132 -7.07 8.23 -11.44
CA LEU A 132 -6.43 9.53 -11.21
C LEU A 132 -6.58 10.48 -12.40
N LEU A 133 -6.75 9.96 -13.63
CA LEU A 133 -7.01 10.76 -14.82
C LEU A 133 -8.47 11.26 -14.91
N ASP A 134 -9.40 10.60 -14.23
CA ASP A 134 -10.82 10.99 -14.17
C ASP A 134 -11.12 12.05 -13.07
N LEU A 135 -10.10 12.50 -12.32
CA LEU A 135 -10.22 13.51 -11.27
C LEU A 135 -9.94 14.94 -11.74
N GLU A 136 -9.73 15.16 -13.05
CA GLU A 136 -9.72 16.53 -13.58
C GLU A 136 -11.14 17.11 -13.56
N PRO A 137 -11.37 18.29 -12.96
CA PRO A 137 -12.64 18.96 -13.05
C PRO A 137 -12.85 19.41 -14.50
N LYS A 138 -13.99 19.03 -15.07
CA LYS A 138 -14.48 19.62 -16.32
C LYS A 138 -14.69 21.13 -16.17
#